data_AF-A0A8I6YT89-F1
#
_entry.id   AF-A0A8I6YT89-F1
#
_cell.length_a   1.000
_cell.length_b   1.000
_cell.length_c   1.000
_cell.angle_alpha   90.00
_cell.angle_beta   90.00
_cell.angle_gamma   90.00
#
_symmetry.space_group_name_H-M   'P 1'
#
loop_
_entity.id
_entity.type
_entity.pdbx_description
1 polymer ?
#
loop_
_entity_poly.entity_id
_entity_poly.type
_entity_poly.pdbx_seq_one_letter_code
_entity_poly.pdbx_strand_id
1 'polypeptide(L)'
;MLEWQVGTDWWSEHPLALGHENICQIVIFKGDIFVIDYLMRIHAVHFTPQFSVQELEFMWESFFPINPWLMSCADMLLMADLSVSSFHWHGTYSHTFDVFRLDLAVEPAKFVKLENYALFISLDKRNPTFFGMSPERWGGKSNCIYAARLLEEPDESWVAVELGQSVQEKIVQYLFYRRAYPCDYSLLSSLSVFPSLIYGSG
;
A
#
# COMPACT_ATOMS: atom_id res chain seq x y z
N MET A 1 14.79 -8.21 9.40
CA MET A 1 13.81 -9.00 10.19
C MET A 1 14.54 -9.54 11.41
N LEU A 2 13.89 -9.67 12.56
CA LEU A 2 14.51 -10.27 13.75
C LEU A 2 14.07 -11.72 13.89
N GLU A 3 15.02 -12.62 14.13
CA GLU A 3 14.79 -14.04 14.42
C GLU A 3 15.07 -14.31 15.90
N TRP A 4 14.14 -15.02 16.56
CA TRP A 4 14.35 -15.48 17.92
C TRP A 4 15.22 -16.73 17.89
N GLN A 5 16.40 -16.66 18.50
CA GLN A 5 17.27 -17.81 18.61
C GLN A 5 16.74 -18.76 19.68
N VAL A 6 16.18 -19.89 19.24
CA VAL A 6 15.57 -20.90 20.12
C VAL A 6 16.59 -21.35 21.17
N GLY A 7 16.21 -21.24 22.45
CA GLY A 7 17.10 -21.57 23.58
C GLY A 7 17.96 -20.40 24.08
N THR A 8 17.76 -19.19 23.57
CA THR A 8 18.38 -17.96 24.06
C THR A 8 17.33 -16.92 24.45
N ASP A 9 17.76 -15.81 25.04
CA ASP A 9 16.97 -14.64 25.40
C ASP A 9 17.19 -13.42 24.46
N TRP A 10 17.78 -13.64 23.28
CA TRP A 10 18.16 -12.57 22.36
C TRP A 10 17.56 -12.76 20.96
N TRP A 11 17.30 -11.63 20.31
CA TRP A 11 16.94 -11.58 18.89
C TRP A 11 18.20 -11.35 18.06
N SER A 12 18.35 -12.07 16.95
CA SER A 12 19.36 -11.78 15.93
C SER A 12 18.72 -11.14 14.71
N GLU A 13 19.44 -10.28 14.01
CA GLU A 13 19.01 -9.84 12.70
C GLU A 13 19.12 -11.00 11.71
N HIS A 14 18.00 -11.41 11.12
CA HIS A 14 17.99 -12.36 10.03
C HIS A 14 18.36 -11.60 8.74
N PRO A 15 19.48 -11.97 8.08
CA PRO A 15 19.82 -11.43 6.78
C PRO A 15 18.80 -11.97 5.79
N LEU A 16 17.82 -11.16 5.42
CA LEU A 16 16.98 -11.50 4.29
C LEU A 16 17.94 -11.62 3.09
N ALA A 17 17.81 -12.67 2.26
CA ALA A 17 18.61 -12.84 1.05
C ALA A 17 18.23 -11.81 -0.05
N LEU A 18 17.83 -10.61 0.37
CA LEU A 18 17.40 -9.47 -0.43
C LEU A 18 18.54 -8.48 -0.69
N GLY A 19 19.81 -8.88 -0.50
CA GLY A 19 20.96 -8.07 -0.90
C GLY A 19 21.04 -6.65 -0.30
N HIS A 20 20.84 -6.51 1.01
CA HIS A 20 20.76 -5.22 1.74
C HIS A 20 19.52 -4.37 1.46
N GLU A 21 18.48 -4.92 0.84
CA GLU A 21 17.28 -4.15 0.55
C GLU A 21 16.31 -4.07 1.73
N ASN A 22 15.80 -2.86 1.96
CA ASN A 22 14.87 -2.57 3.05
C ASN A 22 13.44 -2.96 2.69
N ILE A 23 12.77 -3.69 3.58
CA ILE A 23 11.33 -3.90 3.49
C ILE A 23 10.62 -2.58 3.77
N CYS A 24 9.78 -2.17 2.82
CA CYS A 24 8.96 -0.97 2.92
C CYS A 24 7.56 -1.26 3.47
N GLN A 25 7.01 -2.45 3.19
CA GLN A 25 5.67 -2.84 3.62
C GLN A 25 5.57 -4.36 3.82
N ILE A 26 4.76 -4.78 4.79
CA ILE A 26 4.43 -6.19 5.07
C ILE A 26 2.91 -6.32 5.02
N VAL A 27 2.42 -7.35 4.33
CA VAL A 27 0.99 -7.67 4.20
C VAL A 27 0.79 -9.15 4.46
N ILE A 28 -0.22 -9.48 5.26
CA ILE A 28 -0.64 -10.87 5.50
C ILE A 28 -1.87 -11.15 4.64
N PHE A 29 -1.84 -12.22 3.87
CA PHE A 29 -2.93 -12.63 2.98
C PHE A 29 -3.06 -14.15 2.94
N LYS A 30 -4.25 -14.66 3.27
CA LYS A 30 -4.58 -16.10 3.31
C LYS A 30 -3.60 -16.98 4.12
N GLY A 31 -2.95 -16.39 5.12
CA GLY A 31 -1.98 -17.08 5.98
C GLY A 31 -0.53 -16.93 5.51
N ASP A 32 -0.31 -16.44 4.30
CA ASP A 32 1.00 -16.15 3.74
C ASP A 32 1.40 -14.69 4.00
N ILE A 33 2.71 -14.44 4.02
CA ILE A 33 3.28 -13.12 4.25
C ILE A 33 3.90 -12.62 2.95
N PHE A 34 3.47 -11.45 2.51
CA PHE A 34 4.00 -10.75 1.35
C PHE A 34 4.71 -9.48 1.81
N VAL A 35 5.87 -9.22 1.24
CA VAL A 35 6.65 -8.01 1.53
C VAL A 35 6.98 -7.27 0.25
N ILE A 36 6.99 -5.93 0.33
CA ILE A 36 7.50 -5.06 -0.72
C ILE A 36 8.84 -4.49 -0.28
N ASP A 37 9.87 -4.64 -1.12
CA ASP A 37 11.17 -4.00 -0.92
C ASP A 37 11.24 -2.58 -1.50
N TYR A 38 12.37 -1.91 -1.29
CA TYR A 38 12.60 -0.55 -1.79
C TYR A 38 12.59 -0.46 -3.32
N LEU A 39 12.94 -1.55 -4.01
CA LEU A 39 12.92 -1.67 -5.48
C LEU A 39 11.53 -2.04 -6.03
N MET A 40 10.50 -2.08 -5.17
CA MET A 40 9.12 -2.42 -5.50
C MET A 40 8.91 -3.87 -5.91
N ARG A 41 9.82 -4.77 -5.56
CA ARG A 41 9.66 -6.20 -5.81
C ARG A 41 8.82 -6.79 -4.68
N ILE A 42 7.98 -7.75 -5.04
CA ILE A 42 7.11 -8.45 -4.10
C ILE A 42 7.75 -9.78 -3.78
N HIS A 43 7.91 -10.07 -2.50
CA HIS A 43 8.43 -11.36 -2.06
C HIS A 43 7.40 -12.07 -1.19
N ALA A 44 7.22 -13.37 -1.43
CA ALA A 44 6.51 -14.27 -0.54
C ALA A 44 7.47 -14.81 0.52
N VAL A 45 7.09 -14.68 1.79
CA VAL A 45 7.85 -15.15 2.94
C VAL A 45 7.13 -16.34 3.55
N HIS A 46 7.77 -17.50 3.54
CA HIS A 46 7.26 -18.72 4.16
C HIS A 46 8.11 -19.05 5.38
N PHE A 47 7.45 -19.32 6.51
CA PHE A 47 8.13 -19.72 7.75
C PHE A 47 8.21 -21.25 7.91
N THR A 48 7.33 -21.99 7.23
CA THR A 48 7.21 -23.44 7.36
C THR A 48 7.19 -24.10 5.97
N PRO A 49 7.77 -25.32 5.80
CA PRO A 49 8.53 -26.09 6.80
C PRO A 49 9.95 -25.56 7.05
N GLN A 50 10.45 -24.68 6.18
CA GLN A 50 11.72 -23.96 6.33
C GLN A 50 11.50 -22.50 5.98
N PHE A 51 12.25 -21.62 6.64
CA PHE A 51 12.23 -20.20 6.30
C PHE A 51 12.70 -19.99 4.86
N SER A 52 11.92 -19.28 4.06
CA SER A 52 12.29 -18.91 2.70
C SER A 52 11.67 -17.57 2.30
N VAL A 53 12.38 -16.85 1.45
CA VAL A 53 11.93 -15.62 0.83
C VAL A 53 12.07 -15.82 -0.67
N GLN A 54 10.96 -15.70 -1.39
CA GLN A 54 10.91 -15.92 -2.83
C GLN A 54 10.37 -14.67 -3.50
N GLU A 55 11.15 -14.09 -4.40
CA GLU A 55 10.65 -13.01 -5.26
C GLU A 55 9.57 -13.57 -6.18
N LEU A 56 8.43 -12.91 -6.23
CA LEU A 56 7.38 -13.24 -7.18
C LEU A 56 7.75 -12.68 -8.54
N GLU A 57 7.72 -13.52 -9.57
CA GLU A 57 7.76 -13.04 -10.94
C GLU A 57 6.37 -12.53 -11.33
N PHE A 58 6.30 -11.26 -11.74
CA PHE A 58 5.06 -10.67 -12.20
C PHE A 58 5.26 -9.66 -13.33
N MET A 59 4.22 -9.52 -14.14
CA MET A 59 4.22 -8.61 -15.28
C MET A 59 3.39 -7.35 -14.97
N TRP A 60 4.05 -6.20 -15.04
CA TRP A 60 3.38 -4.91 -15.08
C TRP A 60 2.78 -4.70 -16.48
N GLU A 61 1.47 -4.42 -16.56
CA GLU A 61 0.83 -4.15 -17.86
C GLU A 61 1.24 -2.78 -18.43
N SER A 62 1.54 -1.79 -17.58
CA SER A 62 1.99 -0.46 -17.99
C SER A 62 2.51 0.31 -16.76
N PHE A 63 3.61 1.04 -16.92
CA PHE A 63 4.12 2.09 -16.01
C PHE A 63 5.09 1.70 -14.86
N PHE A 64 5.90 2.68 -14.45
CA PHE A 64 6.85 2.63 -13.32
C PHE A 64 6.13 3.00 -12.02
N PRO A 65 5.82 2.06 -11.11
CA PRO A 65 5.11 2.40 -9.90
C PRO A 65 5.91 3.39 -9.05
N ILE A 66 5.31 4.54 -8.73
CA ILE A 66 5.99 5.58 -7.96
C ILE A 66 5.92 5.25 -6.49
N ASN A 67 4.77 4.79 -6.02
CA ASN A 67 4.53 4.55 -4.61
C ASN A 67 3.41 3.52 -4.43
N PRO A 68 3.68 2.22 -4.61
CA PRO A 68 2.68 1.19 -4.50
C PRO A 68 2.37 0.90 -3.03
N TRP A 69 1.10 0.69 -2.74
CA TRP A 69 0.58 0.13 -1.50
C TRP A 69 0.03 -1.25 -1.79
N LEU A 70 0.62 -2.28 -1.16
CA LEU A 70 0.06 -3.63 -1.16
C LEU A 70 -0.96 -3.75 -0.03
N MET A 71 -2.05 -4.45 -0.26
CA MET A 71 -3.08 -4.65 0.76
C MET A 71 -3.87 -5.92 0.54
N SER A 72 -4.23 -6.60 1.63
CA SER A 72 -5.19 -7.69 1.60
C SER A 72 -6.61 -7.15 1.72
N CYS A 73 -7.48 -7.56 0.81
CA CYS A 73 -8.86 -7.13 0.73
C CYS A 73 -9.75 -8.36 0.51
N ALA A 74 -10.45 -8.80 1.56
CA ALA A 74 -11.26 -10.01 1.55
C ALA A 74 -10.47 -11.22 1.00
N ASP A 75 -10.78 -11.69 -0.20
CA ASP A 75 -10.16 -12.80 -0.89
C ASP A 75 -9.16 -12.39 -1.99
N MET A 76 -8.85 -11.10 -2.09
CA MET A 76 -7.97 -10.50 -3.08
C MET A 76 -6.74 -9.85 -2.44
N LEU A 77 -5.62 -9.91 -3.16
CA LEU A 77 -4.42 -9.13 -2.86
C LEU A 77 -4.38 -7.97 -3.86
N LEU A 78 -4.45 -6.74 -3.37
CA LEU A 78 -4.55 -5.54 -4.19
C LEU A 78 -3.28 -4.71 -4.11
N MET A 79 -3.01 -3.99 -5.19
CA MET A 79 -1.98 -2.97 -5.26
C MET A 79 -2.59 -1.66 -5.73
N ALA A 80 -2.52 -0.63 -4.89
CA ALA A 80 -2.83 0.74 -5.30
C ALA A 80 -1.51 1.46 -5.62
N ASP A 81 -1.43 2.15 -6.74
CA ASP A 81 -0.25 2.93 -7.10
C ASP A 81 -0.63 4.32 -7.61
N LEU A 82 0.26 5.28 -7.35
CA LEU A 82 0.22 6.60 -7.96
C LEU A 82 1.01 6.54 -9.27
N SER A 83 0.31 6.46 -10.40
CA SER A 83 0.89 6.39 -11.73
C SER A 83 1.02 7.78 -12.36
N VAL A 84 1.92 7.96 -13.33
CA VAL A 84 1.97 9.16 -14.19
C VAL A 84 1.14 8.87 -15.44
N SER A 85 0.06 9.62 -15.62
CA SER A 85 -0.93 9.39 -16.66
C SER A 85 -0.63 10.09 -17.99
N SER A 86 0.03 11.26 -18.00
CA SER A 86 0.42 11.94 -19.25
C SER A 86 1.39 13.12 -19.06
N PHE A 87 2.16 13.42 -20.11
CA PHE A 87 2.95 14.64 -20.24
C PHE A 87 2.07 15.73 -20.87
N HIS A 88 1.73 16.78 -20.12
CA HIS A 88 1.05 17.94 -20.70
C HIS A 88 2.06 18.80 -21.46
N TRP A 89 1.60 19.46 -22.53
CA TRP A 89 2.45 20.28 -23.41
C TRP A 89 3.21 21.42 -22.70
N HIS A 90 2.80 21.77 -21.48
CA HIS A 90 3.46 22.74 -20.60
C HIS A 90 4.57 22.15 -19.69
N GLY A 91 4.93 20.87 -19.85
CA GLY A 91 5.95 20.22 -19.03
C GLY A 91 5.46 19.74 -17.66
N THR A 92 4.14 19.68 -17.46
CA THR A 92 3.51 19.22 -16.21
C THR A 92 3.07 17.76 -16.35
N TYR A 93 3.42 16.92 -15.39
CA TYR A 93 2.98 15.54 -15.32
C TYR A 93 1.65 15.45 -14.58
N SER A 94 0.64 14.81 -15.17
CA SER A 94 -0.53 14.39 -14.40
C SER A 94 -0.25 13.06 -13.72
N HIS A 95 -0.76 12.93 -12.50
CA HIS A 95 -0.67 11.70 -11.72
C HIS A 95 -2.07 11.17 -11.49
N THR A 96 -2.26 9.86 -11.52
CA THR A 96 -3.55 9.21 -11.27
C THR A 96 -3.36 8.07 -10.29
N PHE A 97 -4.41 7.73 -9.55
CA PHE A 97 -4.41 6.46 -8.82
C PHE A 97 -4.99 5.35 -9.68
N ASP A 98 -4.25 4.26 -9.74
CA ASP A 98 -4.70 2.99 -10.31
C ASP A 98 -4.70 1.92 -9.22
N VAL A 99 -5.64 0.99 -9.33
CA VAL A 99 -5.77 -0.14 -8.42
C VAL A 99 -5.75 -1.41 -9.24
N PHE A 100 -4.96 -2.37 -8.80
CA PHE A 100 -4.77 -3.64 -9.47
C PHE A 100 -5.00 -4.78 -8.49
N ARG A 101 -5.60 -5.87 -8.97
CA ARG A 101 -5.61 -7.17 -8.31
C ARG A 101 -4.37 -7.94 -8.73
N LEU A 102 -3.60 -8.44 -7.77
CA LEU A 102 -2.55 -9.41 -8.04
C LEU A 102 -3.19 -10.80 -8.16
N ASP A 103 -3.15 -11.36 -9.36
CA ASP A 103 -3.61 -12.71 -9.65
C ASP A 103 -2.45 -13.70 -9.53
N LEU A 104 -2.41 -14.41 -8.41
CA LEU A 104 -1.41 -15.44 -8.10
C LEU A 104 -1.72 -16.80 -8.75
N ALA A 105 -2.87 -16.95 -9.40
CA ALA A 105 -3.26 -18.22 -10.04
C ALA A 105 -2.70 -18.36 -11.47
N VAL A 106 -2.03 -17.33 -11.98
CA VAL A 106 -1.44 -17.29 -13.33
C VAL A 106 0.08 -17.18 -13.20
N GLU A 107 0.83 -17.79 -14.11
CA GLU A 107 2.30 -17.77 -14.12
C GLU A 107 2.83 -17.11 -15.41
N PRO A 108 3.59 -16.01 -15.34
CA PRO A 108 3.90 -15.24 -14.14
C PRO A 108 2.66 -14.53 -13.57
N ALA A 109 2.73 -14.15 -12.28
CA ALA A 109 1.61 -13.46 -11.64
C ALA A 109 1.28 -12.15 -12.37
N LYS A 110 0.01 -11.79 -12.38
CA LYS A 110 -0.47 -10.68 -13.20
C LYS A 110 -1.26 -9.67 -12.41
N PHE A 111 -1.00 -8.39 -12.67
CA PHE A 111 -1.85 -7.31 -12.19
C PHE A 111 -3.03 -7.09 -13.14
N VAL A 112 -4.25 -7.10 -12.60
CA VAL A 112 -5.49 -6.84 -13.32
C VAL A 112 -6.11 -5.56 -12.77
N LYS A 113 -6.26 -4.54 -13.61
CA LYS A 113 -6.87 -3.27 -13.19
C LYS A 113 -8.29 -3.50 -12.67
N LEU A 114 -8.60 -2.90 -11.54
CA LEU A 114 -9.91 -2.94 -10.91
C LEU A 114 -10.60 -1.58 -11.03
N GLU A 115 -11.91 -1.64 -11.25
CA GLU A 115 -12.81 -0.48 -11.23
C GLU A 115 -13.77 -0.62 -10.04
N ASN A 116 -14.09 0.49 -9.38
CA ASN A 116 -15.09 0.59 -8.30
C ASN A 116 -14.70 0.05 -6.92
N TYR A 117 -13.61 0.56 -6.35
CA TYR A 117 -13.21 0.28 -4.96
C TYR A 117 -12.98 1.55 -4.15
N ALA A 118 -13.26 1.50 -2.85
CA ALA A 118 -12.91 2.55 -1.90
C ALA A 118 -11.79 2.08 -0.96
N LEU A 119 -10.59 2.59 -1.17
CA LEU A 119 -9.38 2.18 -0.45
C LEU A 119 -8.91 3.28 0.48
N PHE A 120 -8.51 2.91 1.68
CA PHE A 120 -7.93 3.82 2.67
C PHE A 120 -6.43 3.56 2.78
N ILE A 121 -5.63 4.52 2.33
CA ILE A 121 -4.17 4.41 2.37
C ILE A 121 -3.57 5.30 3.47
N SER A 122 -2.56 4.76 4.15
CA SER A 122 -1.68 5.53 5.01
C SER A 122 -0.42 5.89 4.24
N LEU A 123 0.13 7.07 4.51
CA LEU A 123 1.49 7.38 4.06
C LEU A 123 2.54 6.52 4.76
N ASP A 124 2.27 6.17 6.02
CA ASP A 124 3.14 5.26 6.74
C ASP A 124 2.70 3.84 6.41
N LYS A 125 3.42 3.21 5.48
CA LYS A 125 3.17 1.85 4.99
C LYS A 125 3.33 0.77 6.06
N ARG A 126 3.82 1.13 7.26
CA ARG A 126 3.80 0.22 8.43
C ARG A 126 2.38 0.12 9.01
N ASN A 127 1.53 1.11 8.79
CA ASN A 127 0.12 1.00 9.15
C ASN A 127 -0.60 0.09 8.14
N PRO A 128 -1.52 -0.76 8.63
CA PRO A 128 -2.36 -1.55 7.75
C PRO A 128 -3.18 -0.62 6.85
N THR A 129 -3.29 -1.01 5.59
CA THR A 129 -4.17 -0.37 4.61
C THR A 129 -5.55 -1.03 4.75
N PHE A 130 -6.63 -0.25 4.67
CA PHE A 130 -7.99 -0.75 4.86
C PHE A 130 -8.80 -0.58 3.59
N PHE A 131 -9.80 -1.43 3.42
CA PHE A 131 -10.77 -1.33 2.35
C PHE A 131 -12.18 -1.22 2.95
N GLY A 132 -13.01 -0.37 2.34
CA GLY A 132 -14.41 -0.21 2.71
C GLY A 132 -15.34 -0.77 1.64
N MET A 133 -16.12 -1.81 1.99
CA MET A 133 -17.28 -2.20 1.19
C MET A 133 -18.38 -1.13 1.35
N SER A 134 -18.93 -0.65 0.24
CA SER A 134 -20.05 0.30 0.24
C SER A 134 -19.77 1.61 1.01
N PRO A 135 -18.81 2.42 0.54
CA PRO A 135 -18.46 3.69 1.18
C PRO A 135 -19.66 4.65 1.36
N GLU A 136 -20.71 4.49 0.55
CA GLU A 136 -21.95 5.27 0.61
C GLU A 136 -22.65 5.18 1.97
N ARG A 137 -22.45 4.08 2.71
CA ARG A 137 -23.06 3.86 4.03
C ARG A 137 -22.63 4.88 5.08
N TRP A 138 -21.44 5.45 4.93
CA TRP A 138 -20.91 6.50 5.81
C TRP A 138 -20.78 7.85 5.08
N GLY A 139 -21.47 8.03 3.95
CA GLY A 139 -21.42 9.25 3.14
C GLY A 139 -20.19 9.37 2.23
N GLY A 140 -19.42 8.29 2.08
CA GLY A 140 -18.31 8.19 1.16
C GLY A 140 -18.72 7.93 -0.28
N LYS A 141 -17.74 8.02 -1.19
CA LYS A 141 -17.82 7.69 -2.61
C LYS A 141 -17.07 6.41 -2.93
N SER A 142 -17.69 5.56 -3.76
CA SER A 142 -17.01 4.44 -4.43
C SER A 142 -15.99 4.93 -5.46
N ASN A 143 -15.10 4.03 -5.87
CA ASN A 143 -14.06 4.32 -6.85
C ASN A 143 -13.10 5.44 -6.42
N CYS A 144 -12.73 5.49 -5.14
CA CYS A 144 -11.87 6.52 -4.58
C CYS A 144 -10.77 5.94 -3.68
N ILE A 145 -9.62 6.61 -3.65
CA ILE A 145 -8.61 6.45 -2.61
C ILE A 145 -8.80 7.55 -1.57
N TYR A 146 -8.93 7.14 -0.32
CA TYR A 146 -8.95 7.99 0.86
C TYR A 146 -7.56 7.99 1.47
N ALA A 147 -6.83 9.08 1.31
CA ALA A 147 -5.52 9.26 1.92
C ALA A 147 -5.65 10.10 3.18
N ALA A 148 -5.04 9.66 4.27
CA ALA A 148 -4.97 10.45 5.51
C ALA A 148 -4.21 11.76 5.27
N ARG A 149 -4.80 12.90 5.64
CA ARG A 149 -4.19 14.23 5.54
C ARG A 149 -3.42 14.50 6.83
N LEU A 150 -2.13 14.87 6.75
CA LEU A 150 -1.34 15.04 7.98
C LEU A 150 -1.43 16.40 8.64
N LEU A 151 -1.65 17.52 7.96
CA LEU A 151 -1.86 18.89 8.52
C LEU A 151 -2.24 19.78 7.32
N GLU A 152 -3.12 20.79 7.36
CA GLU A 152 -3.17 21.98 8.23
C GLU A 152 -4.60 22.48 8.51
N GLU A 153 -5.64 21.76 8.10
CA GLU A 153 -7.03 22.22 8.28
C GLU A 153 -7.80 21.28 9.23
N PRO A 154 -8.43 21.81 10.29
CA PRO A 154 -9.01 21.02 11.37
C PRO A 154 -10.24 20.19 10.95
N ASP A 155 -10.86 20.51 9.81
CA ASP A 155 -12.18 19.98 9.47
C ASP A 155 -12.17 18.73 8.58
N GLU A 156 -11.04 18.37 7.93
CA GLU A 156 -10.96 17.19 7.06
C GLU A 156 -9.71 16.33 7.34
N SER A 157 -9.92 15.16 7.94
CA SER A 157 -8.87 14.21 8.30
C SER A 157 -8.37 13.36 7.12
N TRP A 158 -9.04 13.40 5.97
CA TRP A 158 -8.70 12.61 4.78
C TRP A 158 -9.06 13.37 3.49
N VAL A 159 -8.35 13.05 2.42
CA VAL A 159 -8.68 13.49 1.06
C VAL A 159 -9.14 12.30 0.25
N ALA A 160 -10.28 12.46 -0.44
CA ALA A 160 -10.79 11.47 -1.39
C ALA A 160 -10.34 11.83 -2.80
N VAL A 161 -9.67 10.90 -3.48
CA VAL A 161 -9.21 11.04 -4.86
C VAL A 161 -9.85 9.95 -5.70
N GLU A 162 -10.62 10.32 -6.71
CA GLU A 162 -11.29 9.37 -7.59
C GLU A 162 -10.27 8.65 -8.48
N LEU A 163 -10.44 7.33 -8.65
CA LEU A 163 -9.54 6.51 -9.45
C LEU A 163 -9.58 6.98 -10.92
N GLY A 164 -8.40 7.06 -11.54
CA GLY A 164 -8.23 7.59 -12.91
C GLY A 164 -8.39 9.11 -13.06
N GLN A 165 -8.73 9.85 -12.00
CA GLN A 165 -8.71 11.32 -12.03
C GLN A 165 -7.33 11.87 -11.67
N SER A 166 -7.00 13.02 -12.25
CA SER A 166 -5.73 13.70 -11.98
C SER A 166 -5.65 14.12 -10.50
N VAL A 167 -4.61 13.66 -9.83
CA VAL A 167 -4.30 13.99 -8.44
C VAL A 167 -3.70 15.39 -8.38
N GLN A 168 -4.19 16.22 -7.46
CA GLN A 168 -3.65 17.57 -7.25
C GLN A 168 -2.16 17.52 -6.91
N GLU A 169 -1.38 18.43 -7.49
CA GLU A 169 0.08 18.46 -7.31
C GLU A 169 0.51 18.53 -5.83
N LYS A 170 -0.24 19.25 -4.99
CA LYS A 170 0.01 19.31 -3.54
C LYS A 170 -0.06 17.92 -2.88
N ILE A 171 -1.02 17.08 -3.30
CA ILE A 171 -1.19 15.71 -2.80
C ILE A 171 -0.07 14.82 -3.35
N VAL A 172 0.30 15.00 -4.61
CA VAL A 172 1.41 14.28 -5.25
C VAL A 172 2.73 14.58 -4.53
N GLN A 173 3.13 15.85 -4.40
CA GLN A 173 4.34 16.26 -3.71
C GLN A 173 4.40 15.69 -2.29
N TYR A 174 3.26 15.67 -1.61
CA TYR A 174 3.13 15.11 -0.29
C TYR A 174 3.34 13.58 -0.22
N LEU A 175 2.81 12.83 -1.18
CA LEU A 175 3.03 11.39 -1.32
C LEU A 175 4.49 11.05 -1.72
N PHE A 176 5.12 11.92 -2.52
CA PHE A 176 6.49 11.75 -3.05
C PHE A 176 7.60 12.12 -2.05
N TYR A 177 7.61 13.35 -1.55
CA TYR A 177 8.73 13.87 -0.75
C TYR A 177 8.85 13.20 0.62
N ARG A 178 7.77 12.61 1.12
CA ARG A 178 7.78 11.85 2.37
C ARG A 178 8.39 10.45 2.25
N ARG A 179 8.61 9.95 1.02
CA ARG A 179 9.41 8.74 0.76
C ARG A 179 10.91 8.96 1.00
N ALA A 180 11.39 10.20 0.89
CA ALA A 180 12.81 10.55 0.88
C ALA A 180 13.42 10.86 2.26
N TYR A 181 12.60 11.06 3.31
CA TYR A 181 13.07 11.38 4.66
C TYR A 181 12.43 10.46 5.69
N PRO A 182 13.20 9.91 6.65
CA PRO A 182 12.61 9.20 7.78
C PRO A 182 11.84 10.21 8.61
N CYS A 183 10.51 10.22 8.50
CA CYS A 183 9.71 11.07 9.36
C CYS A 183 9.79 10.61 10.81
N ASP A 184 9.69 11.57 11.72
CA ASP A 184 9.30 11.30 13.09
C ASP A 184 7.83 10.86 13.07
N TYR A 185 7.61 9.54 13.02
CA TYR A 185 6.29 8.92 12.86
C TYR A 185 5.43 9.02 14.15
N SER A 186 5.91 9.72 15.18
CA SER A 186 5.20 9.97 16.44
C SER A 186 3.94 10.83 16.30
N LEU A 187 3.78 11.56 15.19
CA LEU A 187 2.64 12.45 14.91
C LEU A 187 1.54 11.82 14.04
N LEU A 188 1.71 10.56 13.62
CA LEU A 188 0.72 9.87 12.80
C LEU A 188 -0.30 9.18 13.68
N SER A 189 -1.51 9.74 13.73
CA SER A 189 -2.69 9.01 14.19
C SER A 189 -2.84 7.76 13.32
N SER A 190 -2.55 6.59 13.88
CA SER A 190 -2.73 5.32 13.19
C SER A 190 -4.18 5.21 12.70
N LEU A 191 -4.40 4.77 11.47
CA LEU A 191 -5.74 4.46 10.93
C LEU A 191 -6.51 3.45 11.82
N SER A 192 -5.81 2.80 12.75
CA SER A 192 -6.36 1.94 13.82
C SER A 192 -7.37 2.63 14.75
N VAL A 193 -7.53 3.95 14.72
CA VAL A 193 -8.34 4.69 15.72
C VAL A 193 -9.82 4.85 15.36
N PHE A 194 -10.30 4.45 14.17
CA PHE A 194 -11.74 4.53 13.88
C PHE A 194 -12.40 3.23 13.39
N PRO A 195 -12.45 2.17 14.23
CA PRO A 195 -13.38 1.06 14.04
C PRO A 195 -14.85 1.51 13.98
N SER A 196 -15.21 2.62 14.63
CA SER A 196 -16.59 3.12 14.71
C SER A 196 -17.14 3.68 13.40
N LEU A 197 -16.29 4.06 12.44
CA LEU A 197 -16.74 4.53 11.11
C LEU A 197 -16.89 3.38 10.10
N ILE A 198 -16.12 2.31 10.25
CA ILE A 198 -16.10 1.16 9.33
C ILE A 198 -17.02 0.03 9.82
N TYR A 199 -17.19 -0.11 11.14
CA TYR A 199 -18.00 -1.15 11.79
C TYR A 199 -19.15 -0.58 12.65
N GLY A 200 -19.44 0.73 12.55
CA GLY A 200 -20.48 1.40 13.34
C GLY A 200 -21.90 1.11 12.86
N SER A 201 -22.59 0.28 13.65
CA SER A 201 -24.05 0.06 13.78
C SER A 201 -24.87 -0.15 12.50
N GLY A 202 -25.42 -1.37 12.37
CA GLY A 202 -26.48 -1.71 11.42
C GLY A 202 -27.84 -1.14 11.76
#